data_AF-A0A146MHY2-F1
#
_entry.id   AF-A0A146MHY2-F1
#
_cell.length_a   1.000
_cell.length_b   1.000
_cell.length_c   1.000
_cell.angle_alpha   90.00
_cell.angle_beta   90.00
_cell.angle_gamma   90.00
#
_symmetry.space_group_name_H-M   'P 1'
#
loop_
_entity.id
_entity.type
_entity.pdbx_description
1 polymer ?
#
loop_
_entity_poly.entity_id
_entity_poly.type
_entity_poly.pdbx_seq_one_letter_code
_entity_poly.pdbx_strand_id
1 'polypeptide(L)'
;MPIVHGKKHIHNSPCKPLADQNLNNKQNIISGLQIMRKFAEELIASDQIAGDCLAPLSFLVEVYADCLESYFTEKPGSTCETHSSLNAVGLTIDDSNNASSDPKEIFDQAVNLCERLAREVDRIRCNYWQYRARQLMCFAKKVNLIPEITIP
;
A
#
# COMPACT_ATOMS: atom_id res chain seq x y z
N MET A 1 -32.45 -3.70 -62.67
CA MET A 1 -32.53 -2.68 -61.59
C MET A 1 -33.61 -3.09 -60.61
N PRO A 2 -33.58 -2.66 -59.33
CA PRO A 2 -32.45 -2.16 -58.53
C PRO A 2 -31.69 -3.39 -57.93
N ILE A 3 -31.26 -3.61 -56.66
CA ILE A 3 -31.20 -2.86 -55.38
C ILE A 3 -29.83 -3.09 -54.69
N VAL A 4 -29.10 -1.99 -54.51
CA VAL A 4 -28.25 -1.52 -53.38
C VAL A 4 -27.40 -2.48 -52.50
N HIS A 5 -26.13 -2.07 -52.40
CA HIS A 5 -25.03 -2.42 -51.48
C HIS A 5 -25.36 -2.67 -49.99
N GLY A 6 -24.53 -3.50 -49.36
CA GLY A 6 -24.47 -3.71 -47.90
C GLY A 6 -23.04 -3.88 -47.36
N LYS A 7 -22.09 -3.05 -47.82
CA LYS A 7 -20.67 -3.14 -47.43
C LYS A 7 -20.48 -2.69 -45.97
N LYS A 8 -20.57 -3.62 -45.01
CA LYS A 8 -20.38 -3.34 -43.58
C LYS A 8 -18.94 -2.93 -43.32
N HIS A 9 -18.69 -1.63 -43.19
CA HIS A 9 -17.46 -1.14 -42.58
C HIS A 9 -17.40 -1.66 -41.15
N ILE A 10 -16.40 -2.49 -40.83
CA ILE A 10 -16.03 -2.74 -39.44
C ILE A 10 -15.42 -1.43 -38.95
N HIS A 11 -16.14 -0.72 -38.10
CA HIS A 11 -15.57 0.38 -37.34
C HIS A 11 -14.57 -0.23 -36.35
N ASN A 12 -13.29 -0.15 -36.67
CA ASN A 12 -12.23 -0.37 -35.70
C ASN A 12 -12.30 0.77 -34.67
N SER A 13 -13.12 0.58 -33.64
CA SER A 13 -13.07 1.42 -32.45
C SER A 13 -11.63 1.40 -31.91
N PRO A 14 -11.00 2.56 -31.65
CA PRO A 14 -9.67 2.56 -31.07
C PRO A 14 -9.73 1.93 -29.68
N CYS A 15 -9.05 0.81 -29.48
CA CYS A 15 -8.82 0.26 -28.14
C CYS A 15 -8.12 1.34 -27.31
N LYS A 16 -8.77 1.79 -26.23
CA LYS A 16 -8.09 2.63 -25.23
C LYS A 16 -6.88 1.86 -24.69
N PRO A 17 -5.73 2.49 -24.46
CA PRO A 17 -4.56 1.78 -23.93
C PRO A 17 -4.89 1.15 -22.58
N LEU A 18 -4.65 -0.17 -22.46
CA LEU A 18 -4.92 -0.91 -21.23
C LEU A 18 -4.06 -0.42 -20.05
N ALA A 19 -2.90 0.20 -20.36
CA ALA A 19 -1.98 0.79 -19.40
C ALA A 19 -2.59 1.99 -18.65
N ASP A 20 -3.31 2.88 -19.34
CA ASP A 20 -3.81 4.13 -18.78
C ASP A 20 -4.83 3.87 -17.66
N GLN A 21 -5.69 2.86 -17.83
CA GLN A 21 -6.65 2.45 -16.80
C GLN A 21 -5.96 1.84 -15.58
N ASN A 22 -4.88 1.08 -15.78
CA ASN A 22 -4.13 0.44 -14.71
C ASN A 22 -3.38 1.48 -13.85
N LEU A 23 -2.72 2.46 -14.49
CA LEU A 23 -2.01 3.54 -13.80
C LEU A 23 -2.97 4.39 -12.94
N ASN A 24 -4.12 4.81 -13.51
CA ASN A 24 -5.14 5.55 -12.78
C ASN A 24 -5.70 4.74 -11.60
N ASN A 25 -5.93 3.44 -11.77
CA ASN A 25 -6.41 2.59 -10.67
C ASN A 25 -5.37 2.47 -9.54
N LYS A 26 -4.07 2.27 -9.82
CA LYS A 26 -3.04 2.24 -8.77
C LYS A 26 -2.94 3.60 -8.05
N GLN A 27 -3.03 4.72 -8.78
CA GLN A 27 -3.02 6.04 -8.15
C GLN A 27 -4.24 6.26 -7.23
N ASN A 28 -5.44 5.86 -7.68
CA ASN A 28 -6.66 5.93 -6.86
C ASN A 28 -6.56 5.09 -5.58
N ILE A 29 -5.96 3.90 -5.65
CA ILE A 29 -5.72 3.02 -4.49
C ILE A 29 -4.76 3.68 -3.50
N ILE A 30 -3.61 4.18 -3.96
CA ILE A 30 -2.62 4.87 -3.10
C ILE A 30 -3.27 6.09 -2.40
N SER A 31 -4.01 6.91 -3.15
CA SER A 31 -4.72 8.07 -2.58
C SER A 31 -5.77 7.65 -1.54
N GLY A 32 -6.51 6.56 -1.79
CA GLY A 32 -7.48 6.01 -0.84
C GLY A 32 -6.83 5.50 0.44
N LEU A 33 -5.70 4.79 0.33
CA LEU A 33 -4.91 4.30 1.46
C LEU A 33 -4.37 5.46 2.32
N GLN A 34 -3.84 6.52 1.69
CA GLN A 34 -3.39 7.72 2.39
C GLN A 34 -4.53 8.42 3.16
N ILE A 35 -5.73 8.51 2.57
CA ILE A 35 -6.92 9.06 3.24
C ILE A 35 -7.34 8.20 4.43
N MET A 36 -7.40 6.87 4.27
CA MET A 36 -7.78 5.95 5.36
C MET A 36 -6.77 5.95 6.51
N ARG A 37 -5.47 6.02 6.19
CA ARG A 37 -4.38 6.13 7.18
C ARG A 37 -4.56 7.39 8.01
N LYS A 38 -4.61 8.55 7.33
CA LYS A 38 -4.73 9.87 7.97
C LYS A 38 -5.99 9.96 8.84
N PHE A 39 -7.13 9.48 8.36
CA PHE A 39 -8.37 9.43 9.14
C PHE A 39 -8.22 8.63 10.44
N ALA A 40 -7.58 7.45 10.39
CA ALA A 40 -7.38 6.62 11.57
C ALA A 40 -6.36 7.23 12.54
N GLU A 41 -5.26 7.80 12.04
CA GLU A 41 -4.27 8.53 12.83
C GLU A 41 -4.88 9.75 13.53
N GLU A 42 -5.65 10.58 12.82
CA GLU A 42 -6.35 11.74 13.37
C GLU A 42 -7.42 11.33 14.40
N LEU A 43 -8.16 10.25 14.18
CA LEU A 43 -9.14 9.70 15.13
C LEU A 43 -8.45 9.22 16.43
N ILE A 44 -7.37 8.46 16.31
CA ILE A 44 -6.58 7.95 17.45
C ILE A 44 -5.88 9.08 18.23
N ALA A 45 -5.48 10.16 17.56
CA ALA A 45 -4.85 11.32 18.18
C ALA A 45 -5.84 12.32 18.82
N SER A 46 -7.11 12.32 18.39
CA SER A 46 -8.13 13.27 18.87
C SER A 46 -9.07 12.71 19.95
N ASP A 47 -9.30 11.40 19.99
CA ASP A 47 -10.06 10.72 21.04
C ASP A 47 -9.23 9.61 21.70
N GLN A 48 -8.95 9.76 22.99
CA GLN A 48 -8.25 8.76 23.80
C GLN A 48 -9.00 7.42 23.85
N ILE A 49 -10.34 7.44 23.81
CA ILE A 49 -11.14 6.21 23.82
C ILE A 49 -10.91 5.46 22.50
N ALA A 50 -10.96 6.15 21.36
CA ALA A 50 -10.53 5.58 20.08
C ALA A 50 -9.05 5.12 20.10
N GLY A 51 -8.16 5.90 20.72
CA GLY A 51 -6.73 5.60 20.86
C GLY A 51 -6.40 4.37 21.71
N ASP A 52 -7.32 3.89 22.55
CA ASP A 52 -7.25 2.61 23.28
C ASP A 52 -8.20 1.53 22.72
N CYS A 53 -9.06 1.85 21.75
CA CYS A 53 -10.01 0.90 21.17
C CYS A 53 -9.35 -0.04 20.15
N LEU A 54 -9.66 -1.34 20.27
CA LEU A 54 -9.21 -2.37 19.33
C LEU A 54 -9.57 -2.06 17.87
N ALA A 55 -10.79 -1.59 17.58
CA ALA A 55 -11.26 -1.40 16.21
C ALA A 55 -10.40 -0.43 15.35
N PRO A 56 -10.20 0.85 15.73
CA PRO A 56 -9.35 1.76 14.95
C PRO A 56 -7.87 1.34 14.94
N LEU A 57 -7.34 0.81 16.05
CA LEU A 57 -5.95 0.36 16.12
C LEU A 57 -5.69 -0.85 15.21
N SER A 58 -6.59 -1.83 15.17
CA SER A 58 -6.49 -2.99 14.26
C SER A 58 -6.69 -2.60 12.79
N PHE A 59 -7.60 -1.67 12.50
CA PHE A 59 -7.75 -1.10 11.16
C PHE A 59 -6.47 -0.40 10.69
N LEU A 60 -5.84 0.41 11.54
CA LEU A 60 -4.62 1.14 11.20
C LEU A 60 -3.43 0.22 10.91
N VAL A 61 -3.27 -0.91 11.61
CA VAL A 61 -2.26 -1.93 11.26
C VAL A 61 -2.42 -2.44 9.83
N GLU A 62 -3.65 -2.77 9.43
CA GLU A 62 -3.93 -3.32 8.10
C GLU A 62 -3.78 -2.24 7.02
N VAL A 63 -4.20 -1.00 7.29
CA VAL A 63 -3.97 0.14 6.38
C VAL A 63 -2.48 0.43 6.21
N TYR A 64 -1.65 0.35 7.26
CA TYR A 64 -0.20 0.45 7.11
C TYR A 64 0.38 -0.69 6.27
N ALA A 65 -0.11 -1.93 6.43
CA ALA A 65 0.33 -3.07 5.63
C ALA A 65 0.00 -2.88 4.15
N ASP A 66 -1.23 -2.46 3.84
CA ASP A 66 -1.68 -2.16 2.47
C ASP A 66 -0.90 -0.96 1.88
N CYS A 67 -0.58 0.05 2.68
CA CYS A 67 0.32 1.15 2.27
C CYS A 67 1.68 0.60 1.83
N LEU A 68 2.32 -0.25 2.65
CA LEU A 68 3.61 -0.87 2.35
C LEU A 68 3.55 -1.72 1.08
N GLU A 69 2.54 -2.57 0.92
CA GLU A 69 2.36 -3.33 -0.32
C GLU A 69 2.13 -2.41 -1.53
N SER A 70 1.42 -1.28 -1.37
CA SER A 70 1.24 -0.30 -2.46
C SER A 70 2.55 0.37 -2.91
N TYR A 71 3.49 0.62 -1.99
CA TYR A 71 4.82 1.17 -2.33
C TYR A 71 5.69 0.17 -3.09
N PHE A 72 5.77 -1.09 -2.65
CA PHE A 72 6.70 -2.09 -3.20
C PHE A 72 6.09 -3.03 -4.25
N THR A 73 4.80 -2.89 -4.59
CA THR A 73 4.21 -3.61 -5.75
C THR A 73 4.77 -3.05 -7.07
N GLU A 74 5.62 -3.86 -7.71
CA GLU A 74 6.20 -3.56 -9.03
C GLU A 74 5.13 -3.28 -10.10
N LYS A 75 5.52 -2.53 -11.13
CA LYS A 75 4.70 -2.35 -12.33
C LYS A 75 4.59 -3.70 -13.06
N PRO A 76 3.39 -4.18 -13.46
CA PRO A 76 3.24 -5.42 -14.21
C PRO A 76 3.78 -5.24 -15.65
N GLY A 77 5.09 -5.41 -15.82
CA GLY A 77 5.79 -5.11 -17.07
C GLY A 77 7.31 -5.27 -17.08
N SER A 78 7.91 -6.04 -16.17
CA SER A 78 9.33 -6.39 -16.24
C SER A 78 9.54 -7.91 -16.14
N THR A 79 9.75 -8.55 -17.28
CA THR A 79 10.47 -9.83 -17.35
C THR A 79 11.99 -9.59 -17.22
N CYS A 80 12.74 -10.70 -17.20
CA CYS A 80 14.20 -10.83 -17.10
C CYS A 80 14.91 -10.25 -15.86
N GLU A 81 15.76 -11.11 -15.30
CA GLU A 81 16.68 -10.84 -14.20
C GLU A 81 17.77 -9.85 -14.65
N THR A 82 18.14 -8.89 -13.79
CA THR A 82 19.48 -8.29 -13.70
C THR A 82 19.58 -7.50 -12.40
N HIS A 83 20.72 -7.58 -11.70
CA HIS A 83 21.00 -6.74 -10.54
C HIS A 83 20.98 -5.26 -10.94
N SER A 84 20.04 -4.48 -10.42
CA SER A 84 19.95 -3.04 -10.68
C SER A 84 19.71 -2.26 -9.39
N SER A 85 20.53 -1.23 -9.16
CA SER A 85 20.43 -0.39 -7.98
C SER A 85 19.13 0.42 -7.99
N LEU A 86 18.30 0.23 -6.97
CA LEU A 86 17.01 0.92 -6.83
C LEU A 86 17.20 2.39 -6.42
N ASN A 87 17.54 3.22 -7.40
CA ASN A 87 17.17 4.64 -7.34
C ASN A 87 15.65 4.73 -7.33
N ALA A 88 15.07 4.92 -6.14
CA ALA A 88 13.64 5.11 -5.96
C ALA A 88 13.21 6.44 -6.61
N VAL A 89 12.78 6.38 -7.87
CA VAL A 89 12.13 7.50 -8.55
C VAL A 89 10.77 7.70 -7.89
N GLY A 90 10.72 8.61 -6.92
CA GLY A 90 9.52 8.91 -6.16
C GLY A 90 8.36 9.35 -7.05
N LEU A 91 7.14 9.02 -6.64
CA LEU A 91 5.95 9.63 -7.23
C LEU A 91 5.95 11.12 -6.86
N THR A 92 6.16 11.98 -7.84
CA THR A 92 6.04 13.43 -7.68
C THR A 92 4.58 13.79 -7.49
N ILE A 93 4.16 13.94 -6.23
CA ILE A 93 2.87 14.52 -5.84
C ILE A 93 3.11 15.97 -5.44
N ASP A 94 3.07 16.87 -6.43
CA ASP A 94 2.59 18.22 -6.18
C ASP A 94 1.04 18.15 -6.06
N ASP A 95 0.36 18.93 -5.22
CA ASP A 95 0.85 20.07 -4.43
C ASP A 95 0.19 20.14 -3.04
N SER A 96 0.92 20.68 -2.07
CA SER A 96 0.52 21.04 -0.70
C SER A 96 0.08 19.93 0.29
N ASN A 97 0.71 19.94 1.47
CA ASN A 97 0.28 19.35 2.76
C ASN A 97 0.18 17.82 2.92
N ASN A 98 0.28 17.00 1.87
CA ASN A 98 0.38 15.55 2.03
C ASN A 98 1.84 15.13 2.29
N ALA A 99 2.18 14.89 3.56
CA ALA A 99 3.48 14.33 3.94
C ALA A 99 3.63 12.91 3.37
N SER A 100 4.52 12.75 2.39
CA SER A 100 4.96 11.46 1.88
C SER A 100 5.87 10.78 2.92
N SER A 101 5.26 10.19 3.96
CA SER A 101 5.98 9.41 4.98
C SER A 101 6.92 8.39 4.34
N ASP A 102 8.08 8.25 4.95
CA ASP A 102 9.03 7.17 4.66
C ASP A 102 8.31 5.81 4.83
N PRO A 103 8.37 4.89 3.86
CA PRO A 103 7.90 3.52 4.04
C PRO A 103 8.49 2.84 5.30
N LYS A 104 9.70 3.24 5.74
CA LYS A 104 10.28 2.76 6.99
C LYS A 104 9.54 3.27 8.22
N GLU A 105 9.10 4.54 8.23
CA GLU A 105 8.27 5.11 9.29
C GLU A 105 6.94 4.33 9.42
N ILE A 106 6.28 4.08 8.29
CA ILE A 106 5.03 3.30 8.22
C ILE A 106 5.24 1.88 8.75
N PHE A 107 6.36 1.24 8.41
CA PHE A 107 6.73 -0.07 8.91
C PHE A 107 6.98 -0.07 10.43
N ASP A 108 7.77 0.87 10.95
CA ASP A 108 8.07 0.97 12.39
C ASP A 108 6.80 1.25 13.20
N GLN A 109 5.90 2.10 12.69
CA GLN A 109 4.57 2.37 13.25
C GLN A 109 3.70 1.10 13.29
N ALA A 110 3.65 0.34 12.18
CA ALA A 110 2.85 -0.88 12.09
C ALA A 110 3.31 -2.00 13.05
N VAL A 111 4.63 -2.20 13.18
CA VAL A 111 5.20 -3.19 14.10
C VAL A 111 4.96 -2.78 15.55
N ASN A 112 5.21 -1.52 15.91
CA ASN A 112 4.94 -1.00 17.26
C ASN A 112 3.46 -1.17 17.64
N LEU A 113 2.55 -0.84 16.72
CA LEU A 113 1.11 -0.99 16.93
C LEU A 113 0.68 -2.46 17.10
N CYS A 114 1.28 -3.39 16.34
CA CYS A 114 1.09 -4.83 16.57
C CYS A 114 1.58 -5.27 17.96
N GLU A 115 2.71 -4.75 18.45
CA GLU A 115 3.19 -5.07 19.79
C GLU A 115 2.28 -4.51 20.89
N ARG A 116 1.80 -3.27 20.75
CA ARG A 116 0.83 -2.65 21.67
C ARG A 116 -0.49 -3.45 21.69
N LEU A 117 -1.01 -3.83 20.53
CA LEU A 117 -2.19 -4.69 20.41
C LEU A 117 -1.97 -6.05 21.12
N ALA A 118 -0.80 -6.66 20.96
CA ALA A 118 -0.48 -7.94 21.61
C ALA A 118 -0.32 -7.86 23.15
N ARG A 119 0.23 -6.74 23.65
CA ARG A 119 0.62 -6.56 25.07
C ARG A 119 -0.47 -5.89 25.92
N GLU A 120 -1.26 -5.00 25.35
CA GLU A 120 -2.14 -4.08 26.09
C GLU A 120 -3.61 -4.25 25.69
N VAL A 121 -3.94 -4.01 24.43
CA VAL A 121 -5.34 -3.80 23.98
C VAL A 121 -6.08 -5.11 23.67
N ASP A 122 -5.44 -6.06 22.98
CA ASP A 122 -6.06 -7.31 22.49
C ASP A 122 -5.20 -8.53 22.82
N ARG A 123 -5.00 -8.69 24.12
CA ARG A 123 -4.25 -9.80 24.73
C ARG A 123 -4.81 -11.18 24.37
N ILE A 124 -6.11 -11.27 24.05
CA ILE A 124 -6.78 -12.51 23.63
C ILE A 124 -6.22 -12.99 22.29
N ARG A 125 -5.92 -12.07 21.36
CA ARG A 125 -5.34 -12.37 20.05
C ARG A 125 -3.84 -12.03 19.97
N CYS A 126 -3.12 -12.03 21.10
CA CYS A 126 -1.70 -11.68 21.15
C CYS A 126 -0.83 -12.49 20.17
N ASN A 127 -1.11 -13.79 20.00
CA ASN A 127 -0.41 -14.66 19.04
C ASN A 127 -0.65 -14.23 17.58
N TYR A 128 -1.84 -13.74 17.24
CA TYR A 128 -2.14 -13.22 15.90
C TYR A 128 -1.42 -11.89 15.65
N TRP A 129 -1.42 -10.98 16.63
CA TRP A 129 -0.71 -9.70 16.52
C TRP A 129 0.81 -9.88 16.42
N GLN A 130 1.40 -10.79 17.19
CA GLN A 130 2.80 -11.19 17.02
C GLN A 130 3.06 -11.85 15.66
N TYR A 131 2.13 -12.62 15.12
CA TYR A 131 2.25 -13.22 13.79
C TYR A 131 2.17 -12.16 12.68
N ARG A 132 1.29 -11.15 12.79
CA ARG A 132 1.19 -10.02 11.86
C ARG A 132 2.47 -9.17 11.86
N ALA A 133 3.04 -8.88 13.03
CA ALA A 133 4.36 -8.25 13.15
C ALA A 133 5.47 -9.07 12.46
N ARG A 134 5.46 -10.41 12.58
CA ARG A 134 6.41 -11.29 11.86
C ARG A 134 6.18 -11.27 10.35
N GLN A 135 4.94 -11.20 9.86
CA GLN A 135 4.67 -11.04 8.43
C GLN A 135 5.24 -9.72 7.90
N LEU A 136 5.01 -8.60 8.61
CA LEU A 136 5.59 -7.29 8.27
C LEU A 136 7.12 -7.34 8.25
N MET A 137 7.76 -7.95 9.25
CA MET A 137 9.21 -8.14 9.30
C MET A 137 9.74 -8.98 8.12
N CYS A 138 9.05 -10.05 7.74
CA CYS A 138 9.43 -10.86 6.58
C CYS A 138 9.25 -10.12 5.25
N PHE A 139 8.17 -9.32 5.13
CA PHE A 139 7.95 -8.43 3.98
C PHE A 139 9.07 -7.38 3.87
N ALA A 140 9.36 -6.67 4.97
CA ALA A 140 10.34 -5.61 5.01
C ALA A 140 11.76 -6.11 4.69
N LYS A 141 12.12 -7.33 5.11
CA LYS A 141 13.33 -8.02 4.65
C LYS A 141 13.29 -8.34 3.15
N LYS A 142 12.20 -8.92 2.64
CA LYS A 142 12.03 -9.26 1.21
C LYS A 142 12.21 -8.04 0.28
N VAL A 143 11.80 -6.86 0.72
CA VAL A 143 11.92 -5.60 -0.05
C VAL A 143 13.14 -4.74 0.33
N ASN A 144 14.05 -5.24 1.17
CA ASN A 144 15.25 -4.56 1.65
C ASN A 144 15.00 -3.23 2.41
N LEU A 145 13.83 -3.09 3.06
CA LEU A 145 13.46 -1.91 3.85
C LEU A 145 14.16 -1.84 5.22
N ILE A 146 14.61 -2.98 5.73
CA ILE A 146 15.47 -3.09 6.91
C ILE A 146 16.83 -3.62 6.42
N PRO A 147 17.97 -3.01 6.78
CA PRO A 147 19.28 -3.60 6.50
C PRO A 147 19.40 -4.97 7.19
N GLU A 148 20.07 -5.93 6.53
CA GLU A 148 20.38 -7.20 7.18
C GLU A 148 21.24 -6.94 8.42
N ILE A 149 20.74 -7.31 9.59
CA ILE A 149 21.50 -7.28 10.83
C ILE A 149 22.48 -8.47 10.76
N THR A 150 23.67 -8.21 10.22
CA THR A 150 24.82 -9.12 10.31
C THR A 150 25.24 -9.25 11.77
N ILE A 151 24.76 -10.31 12.42
CA ILE A 151 25.25 -10.74 13.72
C ILE A 151 26.68 -11.26 13.51
N PRO A 152 27.70 -10.69 14.19
CA PRO A 152 29.09 -11.12 14.08
C PRO A 152 29.38 -12.41 14.87
#